data_AF-A0AAE1A3V0-F1
#
_entry.id   AF-A0AAE1A3V0-F1
#
_cell.length_a   1.000
_cell.length_b   1.000
_cell.length_c   1.000
_cell.angle_alpha   90.00
_cell.angle_beta   90.00
_cell.angle_gamma   90.00
#
_symmetry.space_group_name_H-M   'P 1'
#
loop_
_entity.id
_entity.type
_entity.pdbx_description
1 polymer ?
#
loop_
_entity_poly.entity_id
_entity_poly.type
_entity_poly.pdbx_seq_one_letter_code
_entity_poly.pdbx_strand_id
1 'polypeptide(L)'
;GPLVRWLKVNFGEVFTAWIHIKALRVFVESVLRYGLPVNFQAMLVKPTKKNTKRLKETLNQLYGHLDSTALSGQQLNTMDIPGLNLTSSDYYPYVFYKISLDMLEPTR
;
A
#
# COMPACT_ATOMS: atom_id res chain seq x y z
N GLY A 1 19.60 22.29 -21.77
CA GLY A 1 19.07 22.39 -23.15
C GLY A 1 17.57 22.12 -23.19
N PRO A 2 16.90 22.37 -24.33
CA PRO A 2 15.45 22.20 -24.50
C PRO A 2 14.92 20.82 -24.10
N LEU A 3 15.68 19.76 -24.41
CA LEU A 3 15.34 18.38 -24.04
C LEU A 3 15.20 18.19 -22.53
N VAL A 4 16.14 18.71 -21.73
CA VAL A 4 16.09 18.57 -20.26
C VAL A 4 14.87 19.29 -19.69
N ARG A 5 14.49 20.46 -20.24
CA ARG A 5 13.30 21.19 -19.81
C ARG A 5 12.03 20.39 -20.12
N TRP A 6 11.95 19.83 -21.32
CA TRP A 6 10.83 19.00 -21.74
C TRP A 6 10.70 17.74 -20.86
N LEU A 7 11.80 17.04 -20.60
CA LEU A 7 11.83 15.86 -19.73
C LEU A 7 11.41 16.18 -18.30
N LYS A 8 11.86 17.31 -17.73
CA LYS A 8 11.47 17.72 -16.37
C LYS A 8 9.96 17.93 -16.24
N VAL A 9 9.33 18.55 -17.24
CA VAL A 9 7.87 18.78 -17.25
C VAL A 9 7.14 17.44 -17.33
N ASN A 10 7.46 16.61 -18.34
CA ASN A 10 6.77 15.33 -18.53
C ASN A 10 6.99 14.36 -17.36
N PHE A 11 8.18 14.35 -16.75
CA PHE A 11 8.42 13.56 -15.54
C PHE A 11 7.50 14.00 -14.39
N GLY A 12 7.32 15.31 -14.19
CA GLY A 12 6.41 15.84 -13.17
C GLY A 12 4.96 15.41 -13.39
N GLU A 13 4.49 15.47 -14.64
CA GLU A 13 3.14 15.01 -15.02
C GLU A 13 2.95 13.50 -14.76
N VAL A 14 3.89 12.67 -15.23
CA VAL A 14 3.84 11.22 -15.06
C VAL A 14 3.94 10.81 -13.58
N PHE A 15 4.82 11.46 -12.83
CA PHE A 15 4.94 11.21 -11.38
C PHE A 15 3.65 11.58 -10.64
N THR A 16 3.04 12.71 -10.99
CA THR A 16 1.76 13.14 -10.42
C THR A 16 0.66 12.13 -10.73
N ALA A 17 0.53 11.70 -11.99
CA ALA A 17 -0.44 10.67 -12.39
C ALA A 17 -0.21 9.35 -11.63
N TRP A 18 1.05 8.94 -11.45
CA TRP A 18 1.38 7.73 -10.68
C TRP A 18 0.93 7.80 -9.22
N ILE A 19 1.11 8.95 -8.55
CA ILE A 19 0.63 9.16 -7.18
C ILE A 19 -0.91 9.13 -7.11
N HIS A 20 -1.61 9.69 -8.11
CA HIS A 20 -3.08 9.61 -8.17
C HIS A 20 -3.56 8.17 -8.26
N ILE A 21 -2.91 7.31 -9.05
CA ILE A 21 -3.23 5.88 -9.12
C ILE A 21 -3.01 5.19 -7.76
N LYS A 22 -1.95 5.55 -7.02
CA LYS A 22 -1.74 5.02 -5.65
C LYS A 22 -2.85 5.47 -4.70
N ALA A 23 -3.26 6.73 -4.75
CA ALA A 23 -4.37 7.25 -3.93
C ALA A 23 -5.68 6.52 -4.23
N LEU A 24 -5.99 6.32 -5.52
CA LEU A 24 -7.18 5.56 -5.95
C LEU A 24 -7.14 4.12 -5.44
N ARG A 25 -5.99 3.44 -5.54
CA ARG A 25 -5.81 2.08 -5.01
C ARG A 25 -6.03 2.01 -3.50
N VAL A 26 -5.43 2.92 -2.73
CA VAL A 26 -5.63 3.00 -1.27
C VAL A 26 -7.11 3.21 -0.93
N PHE A 27 -7.79 4.11 -1.64
CA PHE A 27 -9.20 4.39 -1.42
C PHE A 27 -10.07 3.16 -1.72
N VAL A 28 -9.92 2.55 -2.90
CA VAL A 28 -10.72 1.38 -3.33
C VAL A 28 -10.50 0.21 -2.37
N GLU A 29 -9.26 -0.10 -2.01
CA GLU A 29 -8.99 -1.19 -1.07
C GLU A 29 -9.56 -0.90 0.33
N SER A 30 -9.48 0.34 0.80
CA SER A 30 -10.06 0.71 2.11
C SER A 30 -11.59 0.59 2.11
N VAL A 31 -12.26 0.95 1.01
CA VAL A 31 -13.72 0.72 0.85
C VAL A 31 -14.04 -0.77 0.84
N LEU A 32 -13.29 -1.57 0.09
CA LEU A 32 -13.51 -3.02 0.03
C LEU A 32 -13.27 -3.72 1.36
N ARG A 33 -12.31 -3.21 2.14
CA ARG A 33 -11.87 -3.85 3.39
C ARG A 33 -12.66 -3.42 4.61
N TYR A 34 -13.07 -2.16 4.68
CA TYR A 34 -13.73 -1.58 5.86
C TYR A 34 -15.20 -1.24 5.61
N GLY A 35 -15.66 -1.29 4.36
CA GLY A 35 -17.05 -1.04 3.99
C GLY A 35 -17.43 0.43 3.94
N LEU A 36 -18.74 0.66 3.92
CA LEU A 36 -19.37 1.98 3.91
C LEU A 36 -20.12 2.21 5.24
N PRO A 37 -20.27 3.49 5.67
CA PRO A 37 -19.75 4.69 5.05
C PRO A 37 -18.22 4.78 5.16
N VAL A 38 -17.59 5.55 4.27
CA VAL A 38 -16.13 5.77 4.27
C VAL A 38 -15.73 6.42 5.59
N ASN A 39 -15.09 5.65 6.47
CA ASN A 39 -14.57 6.13 7.75
C ASN A 39 -13.12 5.68 7.93
N PHE A 40 -12.24 6.24 7.11
CA PHE A 40 -10.81 6.00 7.19
C PHE A 40 -10.03 7.25 6.78
N GLN A 41 -8.81 7.36 7.29
CA GLN A 41 -7.88 8.42 6.93
C GLN A 41 -6.59 7.81 6.41
N ALA A 42 -6.29 8.04 5.12
CA ALA A 42 -5.03 7.62 4.53
C ALA A 42 -3.87 8.51 5.00
N MET A 43 -2.68 7.91 5.18
CA MET A 43 -1.48 8.63 5.61
C MET A 43 -0.27 8.21 4.78
N LEU A 44 0.54 9.19 4.38
CA LEU A 44 1.87 8.96 3.80
C LEU A 44 2.93 9.00 4.91
N VAL A 45 3.64 7.90 5.10
CA VAL A 45 4.68 7.78 6.13
C VAL A 45 6.04 7.55 5.49
N LYS A 46 7.03 8.39 5.83
CA LYS A 46 8.43 8.22 5.44
C LYS A 46 9.24 7.71 6.65
N PRO A 47 9.38 6.39 6.84
CA PRO A 47 10.13 5.85 7.97
C PRO A 47 11.63 6.12 7.83
N THR A 48 12.31 6.28 8.96
CA THR A 48 13.77 6.20 9.01
C THR A 48 14.19 4.74 8.84
N LYS A 49 15.29 4.47 8.12
CA LYS A 49 15.74 3.10 7.79
C LYS A 49 15.82 2.17 9.01
N LYS A 50 16.20 2.70 10.17
CA LYS A 50 16.34 1.94 11.43
C LYS A 50 14.99 1.58 12.08
N ASN A 51 13.94 2.37 11.86
CA ASN A 51 12.67 2.24 12.59
C ASN A 51 11.57 1.55 11.77
N THR A 52 11.83 1.17 10.52
CA THR A 52 10.81 0.55 9.65
C THR A 52 10.20 -0.72 10.27
N LYS A 53 11.02 -1.57 10.90
CA LYS A 53 10.54 -2.80 11.55
C LYS A 53 9.63 -2.46 12.74
N ARG A 54 10.11 -1.62 13.66
CA ARG A 54 9.34 -1.16 14.83
C ARG A 54 8.04 -0.46 14.44
N LEU A 55 8.05 0.36 13.39
CA LEU A 55 6.84 1.01 12.87
C LEU A 55 5.79 -0.02 12.45
N LYS A 56 6.17 -1.03 11.67
CA LYS A 56 5.26 -2.09 11.25
C LYS A 56 4.71 -2.88 12.45
N GLU A 57 5.56 -3.21 13.42
CA GLU A 57 5.14 -3.89 14.65
C GLU A 57 4.12 -3.06 15.44
N THR A 58 4.36 -1.76 15.64
CA THR A 58 3.44 -0.86 16.33
C THR A 58 2.10 -0.72 15.59
N LEU A 59 2.12 -0.57 14.26
CA LEU A 59 0.89 -0.48 13.47
C LEU A 59 0.10 -1.79 13.50
N ASN A 60 0.75 -2.95 13.44
CA ASN A 60 0.10 -4.25 13.59
C ASN A 60 -0.58 -4.39 14.95
N GLN A 61 0.08 -3.96 16.04
CA GLN A 61 -0.51 -3.99 17.37
C GLN A 61 -1.74 -3.06 17.48
N LEU A 62 -1.65 -1.85 16.93
CA LEU A 62 -2.73 -0.86 17.00
C LEU A 62 -3.95 -1.26 16.17
N TYR A 63 -3.74 -1.85 14.99
CA TYR A 63 -4.79 -2.11 14.02
C TYR A 63 -5.14 -3.60 13.85
N GLY A 64 -4.55 -4.51 14.61
CA GLY A 64 -4.82 -5.96 14.50
C GLY A 64 -6.30 -6.34 14.63
N HIS A 65 -7.08 -5.54 15.34
CA HIS A 65 -8.53 -5.71 15.46
C HIS A 65 -9.31 -5.54 14.15
N LEU A 66 -8.72 -4.92 13.12
CA LEU A 66 -9.34 -4.77 11.80
C LEU A 66 -9.31 -6.06 10.98
N ASP A 67 -8.47 -7.03 11.36
CA ASP A 67 -8.32 -8.30 10.64
C ASP A 67 -9.57 -9.19 10.74
N SER A 68 -10.22 -9.20 11.91
CA SER A 68 -11.50 -9.91 12.09
C SER A 68 -12.65 -9.29 11.29
N THR A 69 -12.57 -8.00 10.96
CA THR A 69 -13.54 -7.30 10.11
C THR A 69 -13.31 -7.58 8.63
N ALA A 70 -12.04 -7.71 8.20
CA ALA A 70 -11.71 -8.08 6.82
C ALA A 70 -12.03 -9.56 6.52
N LEU A 71 -11.85 -10.44 7.51
CA LEU A 71 -12.10 -11.88 7.39
C LEU A 71 -13.57 -12.28 7.55
N SER A 72 -14.42 -11.42 8.15
CA SER A 72 -15.86 -11.69 8.23
C SER A 72 -16.56 -11.64 6.87
N GLY A 73 -16.04 -10.86 5.92
CA GLY A 73 -16.42 -10.93 4.50
C GLY A 73 -15.72 -12.04 3.70
N GLN A 74 -14.69 -12.68 4.29
CA GLN A 74 -13.89 -13.75 3.69
C GLN A 74 -14.02 -15.09 4.43
N GLN A 75 -15.14 -15.37 5.09
CA GLN A 75 -15.49 -16.74 5.51
C GLN A 75 -15.56 -17.74 4.32
N LEU A 76 -15.35 -17.28 3.09
CA LEU A 76 -15.21 -18.09 1.88
C LEU A 76 -13.76 -18.41 1.46
N ASN A 77 -12.71 -17.81 2.06
CA ASN A 77 -11.33 -17.96 1.58
C ASN A 77 -10.33 -18.58 2.56
N THR A 78 -10.74 -19.00 3.76
CA THR A 78 -9.92 -19.92 4.59
C THR A 78 -10.08 -21.38 4.13
N MET A 79 -10.20 -21.61 2.82
CA MET A 79 -9.86 -22.91 2.27
C MET A 79 -8.34 -22.92 2.09
N ASP A 80 -7.64 -23.61 2.99
CA ASP A 80 -6.29 -24.09 2.74
C ASP A 80 -6.33 -24.98 1.47
N ILE A 81 -6.18 -24.36 0.30
CA ILE A 81 -5.99 -25.08 -0.97
C ILE A 81 -4.50 -25.41 -1.03
N PRO A 82 -4.12 -26.70 -0.90
CA PRO A 82 -2.72 -27.09 -0.97
C PRO A 82 -2.15 -26.71 -2.35
N GLY A 83 -1.14 -25.84 -2.38
CA GLY A 83 -0.48 -25.39 -3.61
C GLY A 83 -0.81 -23.96 -4.05
N LEU A 84 -1.77 -23.27 -3.43
CA LEU A 84 -2.08 -21.87 -3.69
C LEU A 84 -1.64 -21.01 -2.49
N ASN A 85 -0.36 -20.65 -2.46
CA ASN A 85 0.21 -19.81 -1.40
C ASN A 85 -0.14 -18.32 -1.65
N LEU A 86 -1.42 -17.95 -1.50
CA LEU A 86 -1.91 -16.57 -1.71
C LEU A 86 -1.39 -15.59 -0.63
N THR A 87 -0.74 -16.11 0.42
CA THR A 87 -0.30 -15.37 1.62
C THR A 87 1.14 -14.84 1.55
N SER A 88 1.87 -15.02 0.44
CA SER A 88 3.26 -14.53 0.34
C SER A 88 3.40 -13.03 0.06
N SER A 89 2.29 -12.30 -0.06
CA SER A 89 2.31 -10.84 -0.12
C SER A 89 2.29 -10.27 1.30
N ASP A 90 3.05 -9.20 1.53
CA ASP A 90 3.11 -8.38 2.74
C ASP A 90 1.68 -7.98 3.23
N TYR A 91 1.00 -8.88 3.96
CA TYR A 91 -0.35 -8.66 4.49
C TYR A 91 -0.27 -7.97 5.84
N TYR A 92 -1.03 -6.88 5.98
CA TYR A 92 -1.18 -6.11 7.21
C TYR A 92 -2.67 -5.92 7.49
N PRO A 93 -3.09 -5.80 8.76
CA PRO A 93 -4.50 -5.57 9.12
C PRO A 93 -5.00 -4.18 8.70
N TYR A 94 -4.09 -3.31 8.24
CA TYR A 94 -4.37 -2.04 7.58
C TYR A 94 -4.00 -2.07 6.09
N VAL A 95 -4.67 -1.25 5.28
CA VAL A 95 -4.32 -1.06 3.86
C VAL A 95 -2.94 -0.42 3.73
N PHE A 96 -2.03 -1.06 3.00
CA PHE A 96 -0.64 -0.63 2.88
C PHE A 96 -0.14 -0.70 1.44
N TYR A 97 0.43 0.42 0.97
CA TYR A 97 1.12 0.49 -0.31
C TYR A 97 2.50 1.12 -0.15
N LYS A 98 3.54 0.41 -0.59
CA LYS A 98 4.89 0.96 -0.66
C LYS A 98 5.03 1.91 -1.86
N ILE A 99 5.61 3.08 -1.62
CA ILE A 99 6.07 4.02 -2.65
C ILE A 99 7.59 3.97 -2.67
N SER A 100 8.18 3.46 -3.76
CA SER A 100 9.63 3.54 -3.98
C SER A 100 9.95 4.82 -4.74
N LEU A 101 10.86 5.63 -4.20
CA LEU A 101 11.39 6.81 -4.89
C LEU A 101 12.76 6.54 -5.51
N ASP A 102 13.25 5.31 -5.39
CA ASP A 102 14.45 4.88 -6.08
C ASP A 102 14.09 4.59 -7.54
N MET A 103 14.27 5.62 -8.39
CA MET A 103 13.94 5.59 -9.82
C MET A 103 15.11 5.09 -10.66
N LEU A 104 16.25 4.81 -10.03
CA LEU A 104 17.42 4.22 -10.64
C LEU A 104 17.52 2.81 -10.07
N GLU A 105 17.24 1.77 -10.86
CA GLU A 105 17.68 0.44 -10.47
C GLU A 105 19.21 0.49 -10.35
N PRO A 106 19.82 0.09 -9.22
CA PRO A 106 21.21 -0.28 -9.24
C PRO A 106 21.29 -1.52 -10.14
N THR A 107 21.72 -1.29 -11.38
CA THR A 107 22.02 -2.35 -12.34
C THR A 107 22.90 -3.38 -11.63
N ARG A 108 22.35 -4.57 -11.40
CA ARG A 108 23.13 -5.76 -11.09
C ARG A 108 23.36 -6.52 -12.38
#